data_AF-A0A7L4G909-F1
#
_entry.id   AF-A0A7L4G909-F1
#
_cell.length_a   1.000
_cell.length_b   1.000
_cell.length_c   1.000
_cell.angle_alpha   90.00
_cell.angle_beta   90.00
_cell.angle_gamma   90.00
#
_symmetry.space_group_name_H-M   'P 1'
#
loop_
_entity.id
_entity.type
_entity.pdbx_description
1 polymer ?
#
loop_
_entity_poly.entity_id
_entity_poly.type
_entity_poly.pdbx_seq_one_letter_code
_entity_poly.pdbx_strand_id
1 'polypeptide(L)'
;NFPGIATDDPNAVVVGLAPEHFHYEMMNKAFQLILDGAPLIAIHKARYFKKKDGLALGPGPFVTGLEYATDTKAMVVGKPEKTFFLEALRGTDCAPEEAVMIGDDCRDDVGGAQNAGMRGILVRTGKYRPADEGKINPAPYLTCENFPEAVEHILEHLL
;
A
#
# COMPACT_ATOMS: atom_id res chain seq x y z
N ASN A 1 0.34 8.87 -15.05
CA ASN A 1 0.99 10.20 -15.11
C ASN A 1 0.34 11.12 -14.11
N PHE A 2 1.13 11.96 -13.46
CA PHE A 2 0.67 13.01 -12.54
C PHE A 2 0.54 14.32 -13.34
N PRO A 3 -0.68 14.77 -13.68
CA PRO A 3 -0.88 15.96 -14.51
C PRO A 3 -0.24 17.20 -13.86
N GLY A 4 0.46 18.01 -14.64
CA GLY A 4 1.08 19.25 -14.16
C GLY A 4 2.41 19.06 -13.43
N ILE A 5 2.96 17.84 -13.38
CA ILE A 5 4.30 17.57 -12.84
C ILE A 5 5.28 17.40 -14.01
N ALA A 6 6.41 18.12 -13.96
CA ALA A 6 7.45 18.07 -14.98
C ALA A 6 8.20 16.71 -14.97
N THR A 7 8.56 16.21 -16.16
CA THR A 7 9.19 14.89 -16.33
C THR A 7 10.26 14.84 -17.44
N ASP A 8 10.60 15.98 -18.02
CA ASP A 8 11.51 16.16 -19.16
C ASP A 8 12.99 15.99 -18.79
N ASP A 9 13.37 16.27 -17.55
CA ASP A 9 14.70 15.99 -16.97
C ASP A 9 14.54 15.31 -15.60
N PRO A 10 14.31 13.98 -15.56
CA PRO A 10 13.91 13.30 -14.33
C PRO A 10 15.08 13.20 -13.36
N ASN A 11 14.86 13.65 -12.12
CA ASN A 11 15.81 13.56 -11.01
C ASN A 11 15.27 12.74 -9.83
N ALA A 12 14.20 11.99 -10.04
CA ALA A 12 13.56 11.10 -9.07
C ALA A 12 12.96 9.89 -9.79
N VAL A 13 12.85 8.76 -9.08
CA VAL A 13 12.22 7.55 -9.60
C VAL A 13 11.00 7.23 -8.77
N VAL A 14 9.80 7.32 -9.36
CA VAL A 14 8.54 6.94 -8.72
C VAL A 14 8.04 5.62 -9.29
N VAL A 15 7.89 4.60 -8.45
CA VAL A 15 7.49 3.24 -8.85
C VAL A 15 6.12 2.89 -8.28
N GLY A 16 5.13 2.79 -9.17
CA GLY A 16 3.84 2.15 -8.91
C GLY A 16 3.73 0.81 -9.64
N LEU A 17 2.54 0.21 -9.69
CA LEU A 17 2.30 -0.96 -10.54
C LEU A 17 2.17 -0.53 -12.01
N ALA A 18 3.22 -0.73 -12.80
CA ALA A 18 3.26 -0.34 -14.20
C ALA A 18 3.78 -1.49 -15.08
N PRO A 19 2.96 -2.51 -15.40
CA PRO A 19 3.41 -3.70 -16.14
C PRO A 19 4.10 -3.38 -17.48
N GLU A 20 3.61 -2.38 -18.20
CA GLU A 20 4.19 -1.93 -19.48
C GLU A 20 5.56 -1.26 -19.34
N HIS A 21 5.95 -0.86 -18.13
CA HIS A 21 7.24 -0.24 -17.80
C HIS A 21 8.16 -1.17 -17.01
N PHE A 22 7.71 -2.39 -16.70
CA PHE A 22 8.46 -3.39 -15.96
C PHE A 22 9.26 -4.31 -16.90
N HIS A 23 10.03 -3.69 -17.78
CA HIS A 23 10.97 -4.35 -18.69
C HIS A 23 12.39 -3.80 -18.48
N TYR A 24 13.38 -4.52 -18.99
CA TYR A 24 14.79 -4.29 -18.66
C TYR A 24 15.25 -2.86 -18.94
N GLU A 25 14.93 -2.31 -20.11
CA GLU A 25 15.39 -0.98 -20.53
C GLU A 25 14.90 0.12 -19.61
N MET A 26 13.63 0.06 -19.18
CA MET A 26 13.05 1.05 -18.28
C MET A 26 13.59 0.89 -16.85
N MET A 27 13.72 -0.35 -16.38
CA MET A 27 14.32 -0.64 -15.07
C MET A 27 15.79 -0.18 -15.02
N ASN A 28 16.55 -0.37 -16.10
CA ASN A 28 17.93 0.09 -16.18
C ASN A 28 18.02 1.63 -16.23
N LYS A 29 17.09 2.31 -16.91
CA LYS A 29 17.00 3.78 -16.87
C LYS A 29 16.75 4.29 -15.45
N ALA A 30 15.80 3.69 -14.73
CA ALA A 30 15.55 4.01 -13.33
C ALA A 30 16.78 3.75 -12.44
N PHE A 31 17.46 2.63 -12.65
CA PHE A 31 18.69 2.28 -11.95
C PHE A 31 19.79 3.34 -12.12
N GLN A 32 20.05 3.81 -13.35
CA GLN A 32 21.06 4.85 -13.61
C GLN A 32 20.74 6.15 -12.86
N LEU A 33 19.47 6.60 -12.89
CA LEU A 33 19.06 7.80 -12.15
C LEU A 33 19.33 7.66 -10.64
N ILE A 34 19.07 6.49 -10.07
CA ILE A 34 19.31 6.25 -8.64
C ILE A 34 20.81 6.25 -8.33
N LEU A 35 21.67 5.72 -9.21
CA LEU A 35 23.12 5.82 -9.06
C LEU A 35 23.61 7.27 -9.11
N ASP A 36 22.96 8.13 -9.91
CA ASP A 36 23.23 9.56 -9.98
C ASP A 36 22.67 10.34 -8.77
N GLY A 37 22.06 9.65 -7.80
CA GLY A 37 21.57 10.22 -6.54
C GLY A 37 20.07 10.52 -6.52
N ALA A 38 19.31 10.13 -7.54
CA ALA A 38 17.86 10.31 -7.55
C ALA A 38 17.19 9.48 -6.43
N PRO A 39 16.23 10.05 -5.68
CA PRO A 39 15.47 9.29 -4.69
C PRO A 39 14.59 8.25 -5.37
N LEU A 40 14.58 7.04 -4.82
CA LEU A 40 13.64 5.98 -5.16
C LEU A 40 12.39 6.09 -4.27
N ILE A 41 11.25 6.39 -4.87
CA ILE A 41 9.95 6.52 -4.21
C ILE A 41 9.05 5.38 -4.69
N ALA A 42 8.55 4.57 -3.77
CA ALA A 42 7.62 3.48 -4.08
C ALA A 42 6.22 3.82 -3.58
N ILE A 43 5.21 3.69 -4.45
CA ILE A 43 3.82 3.91 -4.04
C ILE A 43 3.41 2.86 -2.99
N HIS A 44 3.81 1.60 -3.17
CA HIS A 44 3.70 0.53 -2.18
C HIS A 44 4.62 -0.64 -2.59
N LYS A 45 4.85 -1.61 -1.69
CA LYS A 45 5.71 -2.78 -1.96
C LYS A 45 4.98 -4.11 -1.91
N ALA A 46 3.71 -4.12 -2.33
CA ALA A 46 2.91 -5.34 -2.36
C ALA A 46 3.60 -6.42 -3.21
N ARG A 47 3.67 -7.65 -2.68
CA ARG A 47 4.33 -8.79 -3.33
C ARG A 47 3.58 -9.23 -4.60
N TYR A 48 2.25 -9.27 -4.50
CA TYR A 48 1.34 -9.70 -5.56
C TYR A 48 -0.04 -9.06 -5.38
N PHE A 49 -0.89 -9.15 -6.40
CA PHE A 49 -2.31 -8.81 -6.36
C PHE A 49 -3.15 -9.87 -7.06
N LYS A 50 -4.46 -9.90 -6.79
CA LYS A 50 -5.39 -10.88 -7.37
C LYS A 50 -6.05 -10.30 -8.63
N LYS A 51 -5.85 -10.97 -9.77
CA LYS A 51 -6.58 -10.77 -11.03
C LYS A 51 -7.70 -11.80 -11.15
N LYS A 52 -8.49 -11.68 -12.23
CA LYS A 52 -9.57 -12.65 -12.55
C LYS A 52 -9.03 -14.07 -12.82
N ASP A 53 -7.81 -14.18 -13.34
CA ASP A 53 -7.14 -15.41 -13.77
C ASP A 53 -6.12 -15.97 -12.76
N GLY A 54 -5.88 -15.27 -11.64
CA GLY A 54 -4.96 -15.74 -10.60
C GLY A 54 -4.18 -14.63 -9.92
N LEU A 55 -3.05 -14.99 -9.30
CA LEU A 55 -2.13 -14.05 -8.69
C LEU A 55 -1.18 -13.48 -9.74
N ALA A 56 -0.94 -12.18 -9.69
CA ALA A 56 0.02 -11.46 -10.52
C ALA A 56 1.01 -10.69 -9.64
N LEU A 57 2.23 -10.46 -10.15
CA LEU A 57 3.25 -9.69 -9.43
C LEU A 57 2.78 -8.26 -9.15
N GLY A 58 3.03 -7.80 -7.92
CA GLY A 58 2.85 -6.40 -7.55
C GLY A 58 4.09 -5.57 -7.93
N PRO A 59 4.15 -4.29 -7.51
CA PRO A 59 5.33 -3.46 -7.72
C PRO A 59 6.50 -3.83 -6.79
N GLY A 60 6.25 -4.49 -5.65
CA GLY A 60 7.24 -4.81 -4.63
C GLY A 60 8.49 -5.55 -5.16
N PRO A 61 8.36 -6.60 -6.00
CA PRO A 61 9.50 -7.25 -6.64
C PRO A 61 10.40 -6.30 -7.44
N PHE A 62 9.83 -5.37 -8.20
CA PHE A 62 10.56 -4.40 -9.03
C PHE A 62 11.24 -3.33 -8.19
N VAL A 63 10.54 -2.81 -7.18
CA VAL A 63 11.13 -1.89 -6.18
C VAL A 63 12.32 -2.56 -5.49
N THR A 64 12.14 -3.81 -5.04
CA THR A 64 13.20 -4.56 -4.34
C THR A 64 14.39 -4.84 -5.25
N GLY A 65 14.16 -5.09 -6.54
CA GLY A 65 15.23 -5.22 -7.53
C GLY A 65 16.08 -3.96 -7.65
N LEU A 66 15.45 -2.77 -7.68
CA LEU A 66 16.15 -1.49 -7.72
C LEU A 66 16.91 -1.20 -6.41
N GLU A 67 16.27 -1.45 -5.26
CA GLU A 67 16.92 -1.35 -3.94
C GLU A 67 18.17 -2.23 -3.88
N TYR A 68 18.05 -3.49 -4.30
CA TYR A 68 19.16 -4.45 -4.30
C TYR A 68 20.29 -4.01 -5.24
N ALA A 69 19.95 -3.55 -6.45
CA ALA A 69 20.95 -3.14 -7.44
C ALA A 69 21.75 -1.90 -7.01
N THR A 70 21.16 -1.04 -6.17
CA THR A 70 21.73 0.27 -5.79
C THR A 70 22.21 0.33 -4.34
N ASP A 71 21.97 -0.73 -3.56
CA ASP A 71 22.15 -0.76 -2.10
C ASP A 71 21.45 0.42 -1.37
N THR A 72 20.28 0.81 -1.87
CA THR A 72 19.44 1.87 -1.29
C THR A 72 18.11 1.33 -0.78
N LYS A 73 17.37 2.16 -0.05
CA LYS A 73 15.99 1.86 0.38
C LYS A 73 15.02 2.83 -0.26
N ALA A 74 13.93 2.30 -0.79
CA ALA A 74 12.86 3.12 -1.34
C ALA A 74 12.14 3.86 -0.20
N MET A 75 11.81 5.14 -0.43
CA MET A 75 10.80 5.85 0.35
C MET A 75 9.43 5.30 -0.04
N VAL A 76 8.81 4.51 0.83
CA VAL A 76 7.46 3.99 0.61
C VAL A 76 6.47 5.04 1.09
N VAL A 77 5.49 5.41 0.25
CA VAL A 77 4.49 6.44 0.60
C VAL A 77 3.07 5.89 0.80
N GLY A 78 2.85 4.62 0.48
CA GLY A 78 1.58 3.94 0.69
C GLY A 78 1.56 3.04 1.92
N LYS A 79 0.50 2.25 2.03
CA LYS A 79 0.33 1.22 3.06
C LYS A 79 1.56 0.29 3.18
N PRO A 80 1.97 -0.13 4.39
CA PRO A 80 1.38 0.16 5.71
C PRO A 80 1.89 1.46 6.38
N GLU A 81 2.55 2.35 5.64
CA GLU A 81 3.18 3.53 6.27
C GLU A 81 2.15 4.43 6.94
N LYS A 82 2.45 4.85 8.19
CA LYS A 82 1.54 5.66 9.01
C LYS A 82 1.11 6.95 8.29
N THR A 83 2.03 7.56 7.57
CA THR A 83 1.79 8.78 6.79
C THR A 83 0.68 8.59 5.75
N PHE A 84 0.55 7.43 5.11
CA PHE A 84 -0.52 7.17 4.14
C PHE A 84 -1.91 7.33 4.77
N PHE A 85 -2.11 6.78 5.97
CA PHE A 85 -3.39 6.83 6.67
C PHE A 85 -3.69 8.23 7.20
N LEU A 86 -2.69 8.91 7.77
CA LEU A 86 -2.85 10.28 8.26
C LEU A 86 -3.15 11.25 7.11
N GLU A 87 -2.49 11.07 5.96
CA GLU A 87 -2.75 11.87 4.77
C GLU A 87 -4.15 11.62 4.18
N ALA A 88 -4.69 10.40 4.30
CA ALA A 88 -6.06 10.09 3.91
C ALA A 88 -7.11 10.81 4.78
N LEU A 89 -6.77 11.14 6.03
CA LEU A 89 -7.60 11.95 6.93
C LEU A 89 -7.31 13.45 6.80
N ARG A 90 -6.27 13.85 6.06
CA ARG A 90 -5.89 15.26 5.95
C ARG A 90 -6.99 16.02 5.20
N GLY A 91 -7.51 17.06 5.84
CA GLY A 91 -8.60 17.89 5.31
C GLY A 91 -9.99 17.40 5.73
N THR A 92 -10.07 16.33 6.54
CA THR A 92 -11.24 16.05 7.36
C THR A 92 -11.01 16.62 8.77
N ASP A 93 -12.09 16.80 9.53
CA ASP A 93 -12.02 17.18 10.95
C ASP A 93 -11.91 15.96 11.87
N CYS A 94 -11.54 14.79 11.34
CA CYS A 94 -11.50 13.53 12.08
C CYS A 94 -10.08 13.21 12.58
N ALA A 95 -9.96 12.87 13.86
CA ALA A 95 -8.78 12.21 14.40
C ALA A 95 -8.71 10.74 13.92
N PRO A 96 -7.51 10.13 13.86
CA PRO A 96 -7.37 8.71 13.50
C PRO A 96 -8.26 7.78 14.32
N GLU A 97 -8.42 8.05 15.62
CA GLU A 97 -9.24 7.27 16.56
C GLU A 97 -10.74 7.29 16.25
N GLU A 98 -11.17 8.27 15.44
CA GLU A 98 -12.55 8.47 14.98
C GLU A 98 -12.80 7.81 13.62
N ALA A 99 -11.78 7.20 13.02
CA ALA A 99 -11.85 6.60 11.70
C ALA A 99 -11.73 5.07 11.72
N VAL A 100 -12.33 4.44 10.70
CA VAL A 100 -12.29 2.98 10.46
C VAL A 100 -11.72 2.70 9.08
N MET A 101 -10.74 1.81 8.99
CA MET A 101 -10.24 1.25 7.74
C MET A 101 -10.84 -0.14 7.50
N ILE A 102 -11.45 -0.37 6.33
CA ILE A 102 -11.91 -1.69 5.90
C ILE A 102 -10.96 -2.19 4.80
N GLY A 103 -10.38 -3.37 4.95
CA GLY A 103 -9.42 -3.92 3.99
C GLY A 103 -9.32 -5.43 3.97
N ASP A 104 -8.74 -5.97 2.91
CA ASP A 104 -8.50 -7.41 2.72
C ASP A 104 -7.04 -7.81 2.98
N ASP A 105 -6.15 -6.84 3.25
CA ASP A 105 -4.82 -7.09 3.82
C ASP A 105 -4.80 -6.95 5.32
N CYS A 106 -4.42 -8.02 6.01
CA CYS A 106 -4.19 -7.92 7.43
C CYS A 106 -3.01 -6.99 7.78
N ARG A 107 -1.91 -7.00 7.01
CA ARG A 107 -0.72 -6.19 7.33
C ARG A 107 -0.83 -4.79 6.78
N ASP A 108 -1.07 -4.68 5.48
CA ASP A 108 -0.98 -3.40 4.78
C ASP A 108 -2.17 -2.49 5.11
N ASP A 109 -3.39 -3.04 5.19
CA ASP A 109 -4.60 -2.25 5.41
C ASP A 109 -4.87 -2.11 6.90
N VAL A 110 -5.13 -3.24 7.57
CA VAL A 110 -5.61 -3.26 8.96
C VAL A 110 -4.49 -2.93 9.94
N GLY A 111 -3.34 -3.60 9.83
CA GLY A 111 -2.18 -3.35 10.68
C GLY A 111 -1.64 -1.93 10.51
N GLY A 112 -1.53 -1.46 9.26
CA GLY A 112 -1.13 -0.08 8.95
C GLY A 112 -2.07 0.96 9.58
N ALA A 113 -3.38 0.79 9.42
CA ALA A 113 -4.37 1.70 9.98
C ALA A 113 -4.36 1.71 11.51
N GLN A 114 -4.26 0.54 12.14
CA GLN A 114 -4.17 0.41 13.60
C GLN A 114 -2.92 1.06 14.17
N ASN A 115 -1.77 0.93 13.49
CA ASN A 115 -0.55 1.63 13.86
C ASN A 115 -0.66 3.16 13.69
N ALA A 116 -1.58 3.62 12.84
CA ALA A 116 -1.91 5.03 12.67
C ALA A 116 -2.91 5.57 13.71
N GLY A 117 -3.56 4.71 14.49
CA GLY A 117 -4.56 5.07 15.51
C GLY A 117 -6.01 4.74 15.13
N MET A 118 -6.25 4.23 13.92
CA MET A 118 -7.58 3.89 13.42
C MET A 118 -8.06 2.52 13.90
N ARG A 119 -9.38 2.28 13.88
CA ARG A 119 -9.90 0.90 13.94
C ARG A 119 -9.72 0.22 12.58
N GLY A 120 -9.32 -1.04 12.57
CA GLY A 120 -9.16 -1.81 11.34
C GLY A 120 -10.11 -3.01 11.27
N ILE A 121 -10.91 -3.10 10.20
CA ILE A 121 -11.80 -4.21 9.90
C ILE A 121 -11.22 -5.03 8.75
N LEU A 122 -10.94 -6.32 9.00
CA LEU A 122 -10.47 -7.26 8.00
C LEU A 122 -11.65 -7.97 7.32
N VAL A 123 -11.77 -7.87 5.99
CA VAL A 123 -12.77 -8.63 5.23
C VAL A 123 -12.16 -9.88 4.61
N ARG A 124 -12.92 -10.99 4.59
CA ARG A 124 -12.48 -12.29 4.06
C ARG A 124 -12.56 -12.41 2.53
N THR A 125 -12.92 -11.32 1.85
CA THR A 125 -12.86 -11.21 0.39
C THR A 125 -11.44 -10.95 -0.13
N GLY A 126 -11.25 -10.95 -1.46
CA GLY A 126 -10.01 -10.45 -2.08
C GLY A 126 -8.77 -11.32 -1.83
N LYS A 127 -7.71 -10.73 -1.24
CA LYS A 127 -6.41 -11.37 -1.00
C LYS A 127 -6.31 -12.10 0.34
N TYR A 128 -7.29 -11.93 1.23
CA TYR A 128 -7.35 -12.63 2.51
C TYR A 128 -7.11 -14.14 2.35
N ARG A 129 -6.38 -14.73 3.29
CA ARG A 129 -6.24 -16.17 3.46
C ARG A 129 -6.64 -16.56 4.89
N PRO A 130 -7.12 -17.80 5.11
CA PRO A 130 -7.45 -18.27 6.45
C PRO A 130 -6.30 -18.03 7.44
N ALA A 131 -6.63 -17.51 8.62
CA ALA A 131 -5.70 -17.14 9.69
C ALA A 131 -4.83 -15.89 9.40
N ASP A 132 -5.16 -15.10 8.38
CA ASP A 132 -4.49 -13.83 8.14
C ASP A 132 -4.65 -12.85 9.31
N GLU A 133 -5.80 -12.87 10.00
CA GLU A 133 -6.10 -12.10 11.20
C GLU A 133 -5.06 -12.29 12.32
N GLY A 134 -4.36 -13.44 12.35
CA GLY A 134 -3.29 -13.73 13.31
C GLY A 134 -1.91 -13.17 12.92
N LYS A 135 -1.78 -12.48 11.77
CA LYS A 135 -0.48 -11.97 11.28
C LYS A 135 -0.05 -10.64 11.89
N ILE A 136 -0.94 -9.97 12.63
CA ILE A 136 -0.69 -8.68 13.29
C ILE A 136 -1.01 -8.76 14.77
N ASN A 137 -0.43 -7.83 15.55
CA ASN A 137 -0.74 -7.63 16.95
C ASN A 137 -0.73 -6.12 17.24
N PRO A 138 -1.82 -5.52 17.78
CA PRO A 138 -3.09 -6.15 18.13
C PRO A 138 -3.83 -6.72 16.91
N ALA A 139 -4.69 -7.72 17.14
CA ALA A 139 -5.55 -8.31 16.12
C ALA A 139 -6.46 -7.25 15.47
N PRO A 140 -7.06 -7.52 14.28
CA PRO A 140 -8.09 -6.66 13.71
C PRO A 140 -9.19 -6.34 14.73
N TYR A 141 -9.69 -5.10 14.74
CA TYR A 141 -10.85 -4.72 15.57
C TYR A 141 -12.06 -5.62 15.28
N LEU A 142 -12.28 -5.95 14.00
CA LEU A 142 -13.27 -6.92 13.54
C LEU A 142 -12.71 -7.70 12.35
N THR A 143 -13.12 -8.97 12.22
CA THR A 143 -12.97 -9.73 10.97
C THR A 143 -14.35 -10.23 10.53
N CYS A 144 -14.78 -9.90 9.32
CA CYS A 144 -16.09 -10.26 8.77
C CYS A 144 -15.99 -10.81 7.34
N GLU A 145 -17.06 -11.39 6.80
CA GLU A 145 -16.96 -12.11 5.52
C GLU A 145 -16.75 -11.16 4.34
N ASN A 146 -17.37 -9.98 4.37
CA ASN A 146 -17.41 -9.07 3.24
C ASN A 146 -17.63 -7.60 3.66
N PHE A 147 -17.54 -6.70 2.68
CA PHE A 147 -17.72 -5.26 2.89
C PHE A 147 -19.12 -4.88 3.40
N PRO A 148 -20.25 -5.41 2.86
CA PRO A 148 -21.58 -5.16 3.43
C PRO A 148 -21.68 -5.43 4.94
N GLU A 149 -21.18 -6.56 5.42
CA GLU A 149 -21.17 -6.88 6.86
C GLU A 149 -20.33 -5.89 7.68
N ALA A 150 -19.21 -5.42 7.13
CA ALA A 150 -18.42 -4.37 7.78
C ALA A 150 -19.20 -3.06 7.93
N VAL A 151 -19.98 -2.69 6.90
CA VAL A 151 -20.83 -1.50 6.93
C VAL A 151 -21.94 -1.62 7.95
N GLU A 152 -22.63 -2.76 7.99
CA GLU A 152 -23.69 -3.04 8.97
C GLU A 152 -23.16 -2.91 10.40
N HIS A 153 -22.00 -3.50 10.70
CA HIS A 153 -21.35 -3.36 12.01
C HIS A 153 -21.03 -1.91 12.37
N ILE A 154 -20.53 -1.12 11.42
CA ILE A 154 -20.23 0.32 11.67
C ILE A 154 -21.51 1.08 12.00
N LEU A 155 -22.58 0.85 11.25
CA LEU A 155 -23.88 1.51 11.45
C LEU A 155 -24.51 1.15 12.80
N GLU A 156 -24.34 -0.08 13.28
CA GLU A 156 -24.97 -0.55 14.52
C GLU A 156 -24.19 -0.23 15.79
N HIS A 157 -22.87 -0.05 15.69
CA HIS A 157 -21.99 -0.02 16.86
C HIS A 157 -21.06 1.19 16.96
N LEU A 158 -20.84 1.94 15.87
CA LEU A 158 -19.85 3.02 15.81
C LEU A 158 -20.42 4.38 15.40
N LEU A 159 -21.72 4.46 15.10
CA LEU A 159 -22.49 5.67 14.80
C LEU A 159 -23.67 5.78 15.76
#